data_AF-A0A9P0FT02-F1
#
_entry.id   AF-A0A9P0FT02-F1
#
_cell.length_a   1.000
_cell.length_b   1.000
_cell.length_c   1.000
_cell.angle_alpha   90.00
_cell.angle_beta   90.00
_cell.angle_gamma   90.00
#
_symmetry.space_group_name_H-M   'P 1'
#
loop_
_entity.id
_entity.type
_entity.pdbx_description
1 polymer ?
#
loop_
_entity_poly.entity_id
_entity_poly.type
_entity_poly.pdbx_seq_one_letter_code
_entity_poly.pdbx_strand_id
1 'polypeptide(L)'
;MAAFVTNLDIFMFLRVAGDLKNWERLYETIILHIPVETCSEDLEIIKTFLKNYISNINRRWASAYRNQKTFINRHAAWLQSNISWPNCTTVNLTEIFQGQDEVIETISSDNTSVDIDTTAAVIPSTSSITVGTSTKVQIRKPFVDLSNKQKKRRSESLLDYSPEELTFALVERLKIDQKNDLACVIDHITKNPDSVPIIQATLFKKNRNRPLAAASGSVPT
;
A
#
# COMPACT_ATOMS: atom_id res chain seq x y z
N MET A 1 -21.23 12.84 -28.86
CA MET A 1 -20.33 11.88 -28.18
C MET A 1 -20.49 12.14 -26.69
N ALA A 2 -20.84 11.12 -25.89
CA ALA A 2 -20.91 11.30 -24.45
C ALA A 2 -19.49 11.48 -23.90
N ALA A 3 -19.21 12.63 -23.28
CA ALA A 3 -17.94 12.85 -22.60
C ALA A 3 -17.86 11.85 -21.43
N PHE A 4 -16.84 10.99 -21.43
CA PHE A 4 -16.62 10.07 -20.32
C PHE A 4 -16.11 10.87 -19.12
N VAL A 5 -16.86 10.81 -18.01
CA VAL A 5 -16.41 11.37 -16.74
C VAL A 5 -15.21 10.57 -16.25
N THR A 6 -14.04 11.19 -16.17
CA THR A 6 -12.80 10.57 -15.70
C THR A 6 -12.69 10.63 -14.17
N ASN A 7 -11.80 9.82 -13.60
CA ASN A 7 -11.47 9.91 -12.16
C ASN A 7 -10.95 11.29 -11.76
N LEU A 8 -10.33 12.02 -12.69
CA LEU A 8 -9.86 13.39 -12.45
C LEU A 8 -11.05 14.34 -12.34
N ASP A 9 -12.05 14.21 -13.20
CA ASP A 9 -13.26 15.04 -13.17
C ASP A 9 -14.01 14.83 -11.85
N ILE A 10 -14.15 13.58 -11.40
CA ILE A 10 -14.75 13.25 -10.09
C ILE A 10 -13.98 13.91 -8.94
N PHE A 11 -12.64 13.86 -8.98
CA PHE A 11 -11.80 14.51 -7.98
C PHE A 11 -11.97 16.04 -8.01
N MET A 12 -12.04 16.62 -9.21
CA MET A 12 -12.24 18.06 -9.39
C MET A 12 -13.62 18.49 -8.87
N PHE A 13 -14.69 17.77 -9.18
CA PHE A 13 -16.03 18.05 -8.64
C PHE A 13 -16.06 18.02 -7.12
N LEU A 14 -15.48 16.99 -6.51
CA LEU A 14 -15.41 16.88 -5.05
C LEU A 14 -14.54 17.96 -4.40
N ARG A 15 -13.52 18.44 -5.12
CA ARG A 15 -12.64 19.51 -4.65
C ARG A 15 -13.30 20.88 -4.74
N VAL A 16 -13.97 21.19 -5.86
CA VAL A 16 -14.73 22.44 -6.05
C VAL A 16 -15.88 22.54 -5.05
N ALA A 17 -16.50 21.42 -4.70
CA ALA A 17 -17.53 21.36 -3.68
C ALA A 17 -17.04 21.72 -2.26
N GLY A 18 -15.72 21.85 -2.03
CA GLY A 18 -15.12 22.18 -0.73
C GLY A 18 -15.22 21.05 0.31
N ASP A 19 -16.08 20.07 0.09
CA ASP A 19 -16.26 18.92 0.97
C ASP A 19 -16.21 17.59 0.19
N LEU A 20 -15.07 16.93 0.29
CA LEU A 20 -14.82 15.57 -0.23
C LEU A 20 -15.72 14.50 0.39
N LYS A 21 -16.53 14.83 1.40
CA LYS A 21 -17.50 13.93 2.01
C LYS A 21 -18.90 14.08 1.44
N ASN A 22 -19.16 15.14 0.66
CA ASN A 22 -20.49 15.41 0.10
C ASN A 22 -20.76 14.50 -1.11
N TRP A 23 -21.17 13.27 -0.82
CA TRP A 23 -21.55 12.26 -1.81
C TRP A 23 -22.88 12.57 -2.49
N GLU A 24 -23.73 13.40 -1.87
CA GLU A 24 -25.03 13.82 -2.41
C GLU A 24 -24.83 14.68 -3.66
N ARG A 25 -23.93 15.65 -3.60
CA ARG A 25 -23.60 16.51 -4.75
C ARG A 25 -22.99 15.74 -5.92
N LEU A 26 -22.14 14.75 -5.63
CA LEU A 26 -21.60 13.85 -6.66
C LEU A 26 -22.70 12.99 -7.29
N TYR A 27 -23.62 12.48 -6.47
CA TYR A 27 -24.76 11.68 -6.90
C TYR A 27 -25.70 12.48 -7.82
N GLU A 28 -26.06 13.71 -7.43
CA GLU A 28 -26.88 14.61 -8.25
C GLU A 28 -26.25 14.90 -9.60
N THR A 29 -24.94 15.18 -9.61
CA THR A 29 -24.20 15.45 -10.85
C THR A 29 -24.16 14.23 -11.76
N ILE A 30 -23.93 13.04 -11.21
CA ILE A 30 -23.90 11.79 -11.98
C ILE A 30 -25.27 11.49 -12.58
N ILE A 31 -26.36 11.67 -11.82
CA ILE A 31 -27.72 11.42 -12.31
C ILE A 31 -28.10 12.38 -13.42
N LEU A 32 -27.74 13.66 -13.29
CA LEU A 32 -28.00 14.65 -14.32
C LEU A 32 -27.37 14.29 -15.67
N HIS A 33 -26.30 13.49 -15.66
CA HIS A 33 -25.60 13.02 -16.86
C HIS A 33 -26.06 11.64 -17.36
N ILE A 34 -26.94 10.94 -16.64
CA ILE A 34 -27.50 9.66 -17.08
C ILE A 34 -28.73 9.95 -17.95
N PRO A 35 -28.69 9.68 -19.28
CA PRO A 35 -29.72 10.13 -20.22
C PRO A 35 -31.02 9.29 -20.20
N VAL A 36 -31.21 8.38 -19.25
CA VAL A 36 -32.30 7.39 -19.24
C VAL A 36 -33.02 7.42 -17.89
N GLU A 37 -34.33 7.18 -17.89
CA GLU A 37 -35.12 6.87 -16.70
C GLU A 37 -34.55 5.62 -16.00
N THR A 38 -33.62 5.82 -15.09
CA THR A 38 -33.10 4.77 -14.21
C THR A 38 -34.19 4.33 -13.25
N CYS A 39 -34.37 3.01 -13.10
CA CYS A 39 -35.33 2.47 -12.16
C CYS A 39 -34.89 2.76 -10.70
N SER A 40 -35.85 2.74 -9.77
CA SER A 40 -35.57 3.06 -8.36
C SER A 40 -34.54 2.13 -7.72
N GLU A 41 -34.42 0.88 -8.19
CA GLU A 41 -33.46 -0.10 -7.67
C GLU A 41 -32.02 0.28 -8.08
N ASP A 42 -31.81 0.66 -9.33
CA ASP A 42 -30.50 1.10 -9.84
C ASP A 42 -30.01 2.37 -9.14
N LEU A 43 -30.94 3.30 -8.84
CA LEU A 43 -30.62 4.52 -8.11
C LEU A 43 -30.06 4.20 -6.71
N GLU A 44 -30.64 3.24 -5.99
CA GLU A 44 -30.14 2.82 -4.68
C GLU A 44 -28.78 2.10 -4.75
N ILE A 45 -28.56 1.32 -5.81
CA ILE A 45 -27.25 0.70 -6.08
C ILE A 45 -26.19 1.79 -6.31
N ILE A 46 -26.49 2.79 -7.13
CA ILE A 46 -25.58 3.92 -7.42
C ILE A 46 -25.29 4.71 -6.14
N LYS A 47 -26.31 5.04 -5.33
CA LYS A 47 -26.11 5.71 -4.03
C LYS A 47 -25.17 4.92 -3.13
N THR A 48 -25.42 3.62 -3.00
CA THR A 48 -24.61 2.73 -2.14
C THR A 48 -23.17 2.66 -2.64
N PHE A 49 -22.99 2.55 -3.96
CA PHE A 49 -21.68 2.57 -4.59
C PHE A 49 -20.93 3.89 -4.30
N LEU A 50 -21.57 5.04 -4.50
CA LEU A 50 -20.94 6.35 -4.29
C LEU A 50 -20.55 6.58 -2.83
N LYS A 51 -21.41 6.21 -1.88
CA LYS A 51 -21.08 6.24 -0.45
C LYS A 51 -19.82 5.42 -0.14
N ASN A 52 -19.75 4.20 -0.66
CA ASN A 52 -18.60 3.32 -0.47
C ASN A 52 -17.34 3.86 -1.16
N TYR A 53 -17.49 4.39 -2.37
CA TYR A 53 -16.41 4.97 -3.15
C TYR A 53 -15.79 6.17 -2.42
N ILE A 54 -16.61 7.13 -1.98
CA ILE A 54 -16.16 8.32 -1.26
C ILE A 54 -15.53 7.96 0.08
N SER A 55 -16.12 7.03 0.83
CA SER A 55 -15.52 6.52 2.07
C SER A 55 -14.13 5.92 1.83
N ASN A 56 -13.97 5.13 0.76
CA ASN A 56 -12.70 4.54 0.40
C ASN A 56 -11.65 5.57 -0.04
N ILE A 57 -12.04 6.55 -0.86
CA ILE A 57 -11.15 7.64 -1.27
C ILE A 57 -10.70 8.43 -0.06
N ASN A 58 -11.62 8.86 0.81
CA ASN A 58 -11.28 9.63 2.00
C ASN A 58 -10.34 8.85 2.92
N ARG A 59 -10.57 7.54 3.10
CA ARG A 59 -9.66 6.68 3.87
C ARG A 59 -8.26 6.62 3.26
N ARG A 60 -8.16 6.44 1.93
CA ARG A 60 -6.88 6.41 1.22
C ARG A 60 -6.16 7.76 1.30
N TRP A 61 -6.89 8.85 1.09
CA TRP A 61 -6.36 10.20 1.16
C TRP A 61 -5.85 10.54 2.55
N ALA A 62 -6.62 10.25 3.59
CA ALA A 62 -6.20 10.43 4.98
C ALA A 62 -4.95 9.60 5.31
N SER A 63 -4.85 8.37 4.81
CA SER A 63 -3.67 7.54 4.98
C SER A 63 -2.44 8.13 4.27
N ALA A 64 -2.59 8.56 3.01
CA ALA A 64 -1.52 9.17 2.25
C ALA A 64 -1.03 10.46 2.91
N TYR A 65 -1.96 11.32 3.34
CA TYR A 65 -1.66 12.55 4.05
C TYR A 65 -0.92 12.30 5.37
N ARG A 66 -1.33 11.29 6.16
CA ARG A 66 -0.59 10.90 7.37
C ARG A 66 0.83 10.46 7.04
N ASN A 67 1.00 9.60 6.03
CA ASN A 67 2.32 9.14 5.61
C ASN A 67 3.21 10.31 5.15
N GLN A 68 2.67 11.22 4.34
CA GLN A 68 3.34 12.44 3.91
C GLN A 68 3.75 13.29 5.12
N LYS A 69 2.83 13.57 6.04
CA LYS A 69 3.10 14.35 7.25
C LYS A 69 4.18 13.70 8.11
N THR A 70 4.10 12.40 8.33
CA THR A 70 5.12 11.64 9.08
C THR A 70 6.47 11.70 8.39
N PHE A 71 6.51 11.54 7.07
CA PHE A 71 7.75 11.63 6.29
C PHE A 71 8.37 13.02 6.40
N ILE A 72 7.60 14.08 6.15
CA ILE A 72 8.06 15.46 6.26
C ILE A 72 8.59 15.73 7.66
N ASN A 73 7.84 15.37 8.70
CA ASN A 73 8.25 15.62 10.09
C ASN A 73 9.53 14.85 10.45
N ARG A 74 9.68 13.61 9.99
CA ARG A 74 10.84 12.76 10.31
C ARG A 74 12.10 13.21 9.57
N HIS A 75 11.94 13.76 8.37
CA HIS A 75 13.06 14.08 7.48
C HIS A 75 13.23 15.58 7.23
N ALA A 76 12.52 16.47 7.95
CA ALA A 76 12.52 17.91 7.73
C ALA A 76 13.93 18.51 7.66
N ALA A 77 14.79 18.22 8.64
CA ALA A 77 16.16 18.73 8.68
C ALA A 77 17.02 18.22 7.50
N TRP A 78 16.81 16.97 7.08
CA TRP A 78 17.50 16.39 5.93
C TRP A 78 17.01 17.04 4.62
N LEU A 79 15.71 17.23 4.46
CA LEU A 79 15.09 17.88 3.30
C LEU A 79 15.60 19.32 3.14
N GLN A 80 15.73 20.08 4.23
CA GLN A 80 16.22 21.45 4.22
C GLN A 80 17.72 21.56 3.87
N SER A 81 18.52 20.58 4.28
CA SER A 81 19.99 20.61 4.08
C SER A 81 20.44 20.01 2.75
N ASN A 82 19.66 19.09 2.15
CA ASN A 82 20.09 18.31 0.99
C ASN A 82 19.28 18.59 -0.28
N ILE A 83 18.12 19.25 -0.18
CA ILE A 83 17.27 19.56 -1.34
C ILE A 83 17.13 21.07 -1.46
N SER A 84 17.76 21.62 -2.50
CA SER A 84 17.45 22.97 -2.98
C SER A 84 16.15 22.92 -3.77
N TRP A 85 15.02 23.23 -3.11
CA TRP A 85 13.75 23.34 -3.80
C TRP A 85 13.80 24.50 -4.78
N PRO A 86 13.47 24.31 -6.07
CA PRO A 86 13.29 25.43 -6.98
C PRO A 86 12.19 26.34 -6.42
N ASN A 87 12.32 27.65 -6.63
CA ASN A 87 11.25 28.59 -6.31
C ASN A 87 10.07 28.28 -7.23
N CYS A 88 9.19 27.40 -6.79
CA CYS A 88 7.94 27.13 -7.48
C CYS A 88 7.08 28.39 -7.31
N THR A 89 6.77 29.06 -8.42
CA THR A 89 5.67 30.01 -8.47
C THR A 89 4.44 29.27 -7.97
N THR A 90 3.86 29.71 -6.86
CA THR A 90 2.59 29.19 -6.36
C THR A 90 1.54 29.48 -7.41
N VAL A 91 1.25 28.48 -8.23
CA VAL A 91 0.18 28.55 -9.21
C VAL A 91 -1.12 28.50 -8.44
N ASN A 92 -1.84 29.61 -8.43
CA ASN A 92 -3.19 29.66 -7.89
C ASN A 92 -4.10 28.86 -8.83
N LEU A 93 -4.31 27.59 -8.50
CA LEU A 93 -5.16 26.70 -9.30
C LEU A 93 -6.59 27.25 -9.44
N THR A 94 -7.04 28.11 -8.52
CA THR A 94 -8.34 28.78 -8.60
C THR A 94 -8.45 29.70 -9.82
N GLU A 95 -7.37 30.39 -10.18
CA GLU A 95 -7.32 31.30 -11.35
C GLU A 95 -7.29 30.53 -12.68
N ILE A 96 -6.72 29.31 -12.68
CA ILE A 96 -6.66 28.46 -13.87
C ILE A 96 -8.06 27.95 -14.27
N PHE A 97 -8.93 27.72 -13.30
CA PHE A 97 -10.24 27.10 -13.54
C PHE A 97 -11.42 28.08 -13.56
N GLN A 98 -11.25 29.33 -13.10
CA GLN A 98 -12.28 30.38 -13.26
C GLN A 98 -12.54 30.76 -14.73
N GLY A 99 -11.66 30.39 -15.66
CA GLY A 99 -11.84 30.65 -17.10
C GLY A 99 -12.71 29.65 -17.86
N GLN A 100 -13.30 28.64 -17.20
CA GLN A 100 -14.15 27.63 -17.86
C GLN A 100 -15.65 27.69 -17.52
N ASP A 101 -16.07 28.54 -16.59
CA ASP A 101 -17.47 28.60 -16.12
C ASP A 101 -18.28 29.80 -16.67
N GLU A 102 -17.88 30.40 -17.80
CA GLU A 102 -18.64 31.53 -18.38
C GLU A 102 -19.93 31.11 -19.14
N VAL A 103 -20.37 29.86 -19.01
CA VAL A 103 -21.69 29.42 -19.47
C VAL A 103 -22.36 28.58 -18.39
N ILE A 104 -22.84 29.23 -17.34
CA ILE A 104 -24.15 29.01 -16.69
C ILE A 104 -24.31 30.17 -15.70
N GLU A 105 -24.83 31.28 -16.21
CA GLU A 105 -25.43 32.30 -15.35
C GLU A 105 -26.73 31.78 -14.74
N THR A 106 -27.05 32.36 -13.58
CA THR A 106 -28.33 32.33 -12.84
C THR A 106 -28.60 31.07 -12.02
N ILE A 107 -28.31 31.14 -10.71
CA ILE A 107 -29.33 31.40 -9.67
C ILE A 107 -28.63 31.96 -8.43
N SER A 108 -29.35 32.89 -7.82
CA SER A 108 -28.98 33.88 -6.82
C SER A 108 -28.70 33.34 -5.42
N SER A 109 -27.91 34.13 -4.69
CA SER A 109 -28.12 34.56 -3.30
C SER A 109 -27.42 33.85 -2.12
N ASP A 110 -26.65 34.71 -1.44
CA ASP A 110 -26.54 34.92 0.02
C ASP A 110 -25.34 34.33 0.79
N ASN A 111 -24.30 35.17 0.86
CA ASN A 111 -23.61 35.67 2.05
C ASN A 111 -23.47 34.72 3.26
N THR A 112 -22.22 34.37 3.59
CA THR A 112 -21.75 34.53 4.98
C THR A 112 -20.23 34.67 5.06
N SER A 113 -19.81 35.88 5.45
CA SER A 113 -18.50 36.25 5.97
C SER A 113 -18.25 35.55 7.30
N VAL A 114 -17.11 34.88 7.47
CA VAL A 114 -16.52 34.65 8.79
C VAL A 114 -14.99 34.75 8.71
N ASP A 115 -14.50 35.66 9.53
CA ASP A 115 -13.12 36.07 9.73
C ASP A 115 -12.18 34.95 10.19
N ILE A 116 -10.94 35.07 9.71
CA ILE A 116 -9.77 34.32 10.15
C ILE A 116 -9.27 35.01 11.41
N ASP A 117 -9.26 34.31 12.55
CA ASP A 117 -8.50 34.76 13.71
C ASP A 117 -7.49 33.70 14.18
N THR A 118 -6.27 34.17 14.34
CA THR A 118 -5.07 33.44 14.72
C THR A 118 -4.91 33.58 16.22
N THR A 119 -5.00 32.49 16.98
CA THR A 119 -4.43 32.46 18.33
C THR A 119 -3.72 31.16 18.65
N ALA A 120 -2.61 31.36 19.35
CA ALA A 120 -1.59 30.41 19.68
C ALA A 120 -1.92 29.54 20.90
N ALA A 121 -1.11 28.48 21.02
CA ALA A 121 -0.79 27.72 22.22
C ALA A 121 -1.87 26.76 22.77
N VAL A 122 -1.48 25.49 22.93
CA VAL A 122 -1.17 24.86 24.23
C VAL A 122 -1.09 23.34 23.98
N ILE A 123 0.05 22.77 24.34
CA ILE A 123 0.28 21.32 24.37
C ILE A 123 -0.46 20.75 25.60
N PRO A 124 -1.13 19.59 25.49
CA PRO A 124 -1.24 18.68 26.62
C PRO A 124 -0.51 17.37 26.31
N SER A 125 0.54 17.11 27.07
CA SER A 125 0.97 15.74 27.36
C SER A 125 0.03 15.17 28.40
N THR A 126 -0.73 14.12 28.07
CA THR A 126 -1.28 13.20 29.06
C THR A 126 -1.58 11.84 28.42
N SER A 127 -0.80 10.86 28.86
CA SER A 127 -1.20 9.51 29.29
C SER A 127 -2.47 8.90 28.68
N SER A 128 -2.23 7.87 27.87
CA SER A 128 -2.82 6.53 27.93
C SER A 128 -4.23 6.30 28.52
N ILE A 129 -4.98 5.52 27.73
CA ILE A 129 -6.13 4.66 28.03
C ILE A 129 -7.49 5.27 27.71
N THR A 130 -8.06 4.88 26.57
CA THR A 130 -9.38 4.22 26.58
C THR A 130 -9.63 3.39 25.32
N VAL A 131 -10.50 2.42 25.50
CA VAL A 131 -10.71 1.18 24.74
C VAL A 131 -11.49 1.45 23.45
N GLY A 132 -10.95 0.98 22.33
CA GLY A 132 -11.64 0.86 21.06
C GLY A 132 -11.12 -0.40 20.36
N THR A 133 -12.00 -1.17 19.72
CA THR A 133 -11.72 -2.47 19.09
C THR A 133 -10.47 -2.40 18.22
N SER A 134 -9.39 -2.89 18.81
CA SER A 134 -8.05 -2.88 18.24
C SER A 134 -8.01 -3.88 17.08
N THR A 135 -8.14 -3.40 15.85
CA THR A 135 -7.28 -3.98 14.81
C THR A 135 -5.88 -3.47 15.11
N LYS A 136 -5.22 -4.14 16.07
CA LYS A 136 -3.78 -4.01 16.31
C LYS A 136 -3.15 -3.97 14.93
N VAL A 137 -2.51 -2.85 14.60
CA VAL A 137 -1.58 -2.81 13.46
C VAL A 137 -0.48 -3.78 13.85
N GLN A 138 -0.68 -5.06 13.55
CA GLN A 138 0.33 -6.07 13.69
C GLN A 138 1.37 -5.69 12.65
N ILE A 139 2.44 -5.08 13.13
CA ILE A 139 3.69 -4.95 12.38
C ILE A 139 3.95 -6.34 11.83
N ARG A 140 3.92 -6.46 10.50
CA ARG A 140 4.07 -7.75 9.85
C ARG A 140 5.45 -8.27 10.22
N LYS A 141 5.48 -9.44 10.85
CA LYS A 141 6.74 -10.15 11.09
C LYS A 141 7.49 -10.29 9.75
N PRO A 142 8.83 -10.09 9.75
CA PRO A 142 9.64 -10.29 8.56
C PRO A 142 9.52 -11.74 8.11
N PHE A 143 9.72 -11.99 6.82
CA PHE A 143 9.46 -13.31 6.22
C PHE A 143 10.25 -14.43 6.89
N VAL A 144 11.49 -14.15 7.33
CA VAL A 144 12.38 -15.09 8.01
C VAL A 144 11.74 -15.69 9.28
N ASP A 145 11.01 -14.88 10.04
CA ASP A 145 10.43 -15.22 11.35
C ASP A 145 9.03 -15.85 11.26
N LEU A 146 8.50 -16.05 10.06
CA LEU A 146 7.20 -16.68 9.85
C LEU A 146 7.26 -18.19 9.98
N SER A 147 6.17 -18.81 10.45
CA SER A 147 6.02 -20.26 10.43
C SER A 147 5.91 -20.79 8.99
N ASN A 148 6.24 -22.07 8.76
CA ASN A 148 6.16 -22.67 7.42
C ASN A 148 4.76 -22.54 6.79
N LYS A 149 3.69 -22.68 7.60
CA LYS A 149 2.30 -22.49 7.15
C LYS A 149 2.04 -21.04 6.71
N GLN A 150 2.63 -20.06 7.38
CA GLN A 150 2.50 -18.64 7.03
C GLN A 150 3.35 -18.27 5.81
N LYS A 151 4.58 -18.81 5.72
CA LYS A 151 5.45 -18.65 4.55
C LYS A 151 4.74 -19.15 3.29
N LYS A 152 4.20 -20.38 3.33
CA LYS A 152 3.43 -20.97 2.23
C LYS A 152 2.27 -20.06 1.77
N ARG A 153 1.45 -19.57 2.69
CA ARG A 153 0.33 -18.66 2.37
C ARG A 153 0.79 -17.35 1.74
N ARG A 154 1.96 -16.82 2.14
CA ARG A 154 2.48 -15.56 1.58
C ARG A 154 3.20 -15.74 0.26
N SER A 155 3.71 -16.94 -0.03
CA SER A 155 4.38 -17.30 -1.28
C SER A 155 3.47 -18.05 -2.25
N GLU A 156 2.18 -18.17 -1.97
CA GLU A 156 1.24 -18.95 -2.77
C GLU A 156 1.12 -18.40 -4.20
N SER A 157 1.12 -17.08 -4.35
CA SER A 157 1.15 -16.40 -5.66
C SER A 157 2.48 -16.56 -6.42
N LEU A 158 3.53 -17.07 -5.77
CA LEU A 158 4.79 -17.38 -6.46
C LEU A 158 4.77 -18.76 -7.12
N LEU A 159 3.76 -19.59 -6.81
CA LEU A 159 3.59 -20.91 -7.43
C LEU A 159 3.14 -20.84 -8.88
N ASP A 160 2.66 -19.68 -9.33
CA ASP A 160 2.21 -19.46 -10.71
C ASP A 160 3.38 -19.23 -11.69
N TYR A 161 4.58 -18.96 -11.17
CA TYR A 161 5.79 -18.77 -11.99
C TYR A 161 6.46 -20.09 -12.29
N SER A 162 7.13 -20.17 -13.45
CA SER A 162 7.89 -21.35 -13.81
C SER A 162 9.10 -21.56 -12.87
N PRO A 163 9.51 -22.82 -12.61
CA PRO A 163 10.68 -23.09 -11.78
C PRO A 163 11.96 -22.49 -12.36
N GLU A 164 12.05 -22.31 -13.67
CA GLU A 164 13.16 -21.66 -14.36
C GLU A 164 13.24 -20.16 -14.03
N GLU A 165 12.11 -19.44 -14.09
CA GLU A 165 12.04 -18.01 -13.74
C GLU A 165 12.38 -17.78 -12.26
N LEU A 166 11.87 -18.63 -11.38
CA LEU A 166 12.16 -18.56 -9.94
C LEU A 166 13.65 -18.82 -9.66
N THR A 167 14.25 -19.79 -10.36
CA THR A 167 15.68 -20.08 -10.23
C THR A 167 16.52 -18.91 -10.72
N PHE A 168 16.18 -18.35 -11.89
CA PHE A 168 16.87 -17.20 -12.45
C PHE A 168 16.83 -16.01 -11.49
N ALA A 169 15.65 -15.67 -10.98
CA ALA A 169 15.47 -14.58 -10.00
C ALA A 169 16.27 -14.81 -8.71
N LEU A 170 16.35 -16.06 -8.23
CA LEU A 170 17.14 -16.43 -7.06
C LEU A 170 18.64 -16.27 -7.29
N VAL A 171 19.16 -16.77 -8.41
CA VAL A 171 20.59 -16.68 -8.78
C VAL A 171 21.00 -15.22 -8.91
N GLU A 172 20.19 -14.41 -9.60
CA GLU A 172 20.48 -12.98 -9.79
C GLU A 172 20.45 -12.23 -8.45
N ARG A 173 19.50 -12.54 -7.58
CA ARG A 173 19.45 -11.97 -6.24
C ARG A 173 20.68 -12.33 -5.41
N LEU A 174 21.17 -13.57 -5.50
CA LEU A 174 22.35 -14.02 -4.77
C LEU A 174 23.64 -13.33 -5.25
N LYS A 175 23.76 -13.04 -6.54
CA LYS A 175 24.88 -12.26 -7.08
C LYS A 175 24.87 -10.82 -6.55
N ILE A 176 23.70 -10.19 -6.50
CA ILE A 176 23.53 -8.84 -5.91
C ILE A 176 23.95 -8.85 -4.43
N ASP A 177 23.59 -9.90 -3.69
CA ASP A 177 23.98 -10.09 -2.29
C ASP A 177 25.44 -10.57 -2.12
N GLN A 178 26.25 -10.58 -3.19
CA GLN A 178 27.66 -11.02 -3.25
C GLN A 178 27.89 -12.48 -2.81
N LYS A 179 26.87 -13.34 -2.87
CA LYS A 179 26.93 -14.77 -2.55
C LYS A 179 27.16 -15.60 -3.82
N ASN A 180 28.24 -15.29 -4.53
CA ASN A 180 28.53 -15.86 -5.85
C ASN A 180 28.71 -17.38 -5.83
N ASP A 181 29.32 -17.93 -4.78
CA ASP A 181 29.53 -19.38 -4.64
C ASP A 181 28.19 -20.13 -4.57
N LEU A 182 27.23 -19.60 -3.82
CA LEU A 182 25.90 -20.18 -3.70
C LEU A 182 25.10 -20.04 -5.01
N ALA A 183 25.23 -18.89 -5.69
CA ALA A 183 24.64 -18.67 -6.99
C ALA A 183 25.17 -19.69 -8.03
N CYS A 184 26.48 -19.97 -8.02
CA CYS A 184 27.12 -20.95 -8.88
C CYS A 184 26.63 -22.38 -8.60
N VAL A 185 26.51 -22.76 -7.31
CA VAL A 185 26.00 -24.08 -6.92
C VAL A 185 24.55 -24.27 -7.37
N ILE A 186 23.69 -23.26 -7.19
CA ILE A 186 22.28 -23.33 -7.60
C ILE A 186 22.17 -23.42 -9.13
N ASP A 187 22.90 -22.59 -9.88
CA ASP A 187 22.92 -22.64 -11.34
C ASP A 187 23.41 -24.01 -11.86
N HIS A 188 24.43 -24.59 -11.21
CA HIS A 188 24.95 -25.90 -11.57
C HIS A 188 23.95 -27.03 -11.29
N ILE A 189 23.26 -27.00 -10.13
CA ILE A 189 22.23 -27.97 -9.75
C ILE A 189 21.06 -27.95 -10.74
N THR A 190 20.62 -26.76 -11.14
CA THR A 190 19.49 -26.61 -12.07
C THR A 190 19.85 -27.10 -13.47
N LYS A 191 21.09 -26.90 -13.93
CA LYS A 191 21.56 -27.37 -15.25
C LYS A 191 21.94 -28.85 -15.29
N ASN A 192 22.34 -29.44 -14.15
CA ASN A 192 22.83 -30.81 -14.06
C ASN A 192 22.14 -31.55 -12.89
N PRO A 193 20.88 -31.97 -13.05
CA PRO A 193 20.12 -32.62 -11.97
C PRO A 193 20.78 -33.93 -11.49
N ASP A 194 21.55 -34.61 -12.35
CA ASP A 194 22.27 -35.84 -12.00
C ASP A 194 23.41 -35.61 -10.98
N SER A 195 23.87 -34.37 -10.83
CA SER A 195 24.89 -34.00 -9.85
C SER A 195 24.33 -33.82 -8.44
N VAL A 196 23.00 -33.69 -8.29
CA VAL A 196 22.31 -33.44 -7.02
C VAL A 196 22.63 -34.48 -5.94
N PRO A 197 22.60 -35.80 -6.20
CA PRO A 197 22.91 -36.81 -5.18
C PRO A 197 24.35 -36.71 -4.69
N ILE A 198 25.29 -36.39 -5.59
CA ILE A 198 26.70 -36.21 -5.27
C ILE A 198 26.85 -34.99 -4.37
N ILE A 199 26.34 -33.84 -4.80
CA ILE A 199 26.39 -32.58 -4.04
C ILE A 199 25.74 -32.73 -2.66
N GLN A 200 24.60 -33.42 -2.59
CA GLN A 200 23.93 -33.70 -1.33
C GLN A 200 24.80 -34.56 -0.40
N ALA A 201 25.48 -35.58 -0.93
CA ALA A 201 26.40 -36.42 -0.16
C ALA A 201 27.64 -35.65 0.31
N THR A 202 28.16 -34.70 -0.48
CA THR A 202 29.32 -33.88 -0.11
C THR A 202 28.97 -32.82 0.93
N LEU A 203 27.86 -32.09 0.75
CA LEU A 203 27.46 -30.97 1.60
C LEU A 203 26.81 -31.42 2.91
N PHE A 204 26.03 -32.51 2.88
CA PHE A 204 25.26 -32.99 4.02
C PHE A 204 25.75 -34.35 4.52
N LYS A 205 27.08 -34.51 4.67
CA LYS A 205 27.67 -35.69 5.33
C LYS A 205 26.94 -35.92 6.66
N LYS A 206 26.13 -36.98 6.69
CA LYS A 206 25.37 -37.41 7.85
C LYS A 206 26.35 -37.60 9.01
N ASN A 207 26.31 -36.73 10.02
CA ASN A 207 26.99 -36.97 11.30
C ASN A 207 26.35 -38.20 11.96
N ARG A 208 26.82 -39.38 11.53
CA ARG A 208 26.38 -40.70 12.00
C ARG A 208 27.21 -41.19 13.18
N ASN A 209 27.94 -40.29 13.85
CA ASN A 209 28.69 -40.61 15.06
C ASN A 209 27.94 -40.10 16.28
N ARG A 210 26.86 -40.79 16.66
CA ARG A 210 26.47 -40.88 18.07
C ARG A 210 26.71 -42.35 18.45
N PRO A 211 27.67 -42.68 19.32
CA PRO A 211 27.84 -44.05 19.74
C PRO A 211 26.58 -44.46 20.50
N LEU A 212 25.92 -45.52 20.05
CA LEU A 212 24.97 -46.24 20.88
C LEU A 212 25.77 -46.73 22.09
N ALA A 213 25.42 -46.24 23.29
CA ALA A 213 25.81 -46.89 24.53
C ALA A 213 25.26 -48.31 24.46
N ALA A 214 26.15 -49.28 24.23
CA ALA A 214 25.86 -50.69 24.30
C ALA A 214 25.53 -51.04 25.76
N ALA A 215 24.24 -51.09 26.06
CA ALA A 215 23.74 -51.89 27.15
C ALA A 215 23.79 -53.35 26.71
N SER A 216 24.82 -54.08 27.13
CA SER A 216 24.78 -55.54 27.23
C SER A 216 25.88 -55.99 28.17
N GLY A 217 25.48 -56.38 29.38
CA GLY A 217 26.34 -57.16 30.26
C GLY A 217 26.58 -58.56 29.70
N SER A 218 27.70 -59.16 30.08
CA SER A 218 27.80 -60.55 30.56
C SER A 218 29.26 -60.87 30.89
N VAL A 219 29.42 -61.49 32.06
CA VAL A 219 30.59 -62.15 32.65
C VAL A 219 31.02 -63.34 31.78
N PRO A 220 32.33 -63.65 31.60
CA PRO A 220 33.01 -64.74 32.35
C PRO A 220 34.51 -64.41 32.61
N THR A 221 35.28 -65.03 33.52
CA THR A 221 35.23 -66.33 34.23
C THR A 221 36.13 -66.19 35.46
#